data_AF-A0A352DZT5-F1
#
_entry.id   AF-A0A352DZT5-F1
#
_cell.length_a   1.000
_cell.length_b   1.000
_cell.length_c   1.000
_cell.angle_alpha   90.00
_cell.angle_beta   90.00
_cell.angle_gamma   90.00
#
_symmetry.space_group_name_H-M   'P 1'
#
loop_
_entity.id
_entity.type
_entity.pdbx_description
1 polymer ?
#
loop_
_entity_poly.entity_id
_entity_poly.type
_entity_poly.pdbx_seq_one_letter_code
_entity_poly.pdbx_strand_id
1 'polypeptide(L)'
;MHDLTLPLSIFVAEMCVVTISTMRIIFIGRGIKPLAAGLGFFEVTIWLFAIGQVMSNLTNPACYAAFAGGFVVGNYLGMHLEQRMAIGSVLVRVITGQDARRLVDLLRDAGCGVTRAGAQGLMGPVEIVFTVIRRRRLGD
;
A
#
# COMPACT_ATOMS: atom_id res chain seq x y z
N MET A 1 -25.09 2.49 -30.62
CA MET A 1 -24.45 3.07 -29.41
C MET A 1 -24.55 2.16 -28.18
N HIS A 2 -24.79 0.84 -28.33
CA HIS A 2 -24.92 -0.11 -27.21
C HIS A 2 -23.68 -0.98 -26.96
N ASP A 3 -22.65 -0.94 -27.83
CA ASP A 3 -21.50 -1.86 -27.73
C ASP A 3 -20.41 -1.44 -26.74
N LEU A 4 -20.43 -0.20 -26.24
CA LEU A 4 -19.36 0.33 -25.37
C LEU A 4 -19.71 0.33 -23.87
N THR A 5 -20.98 0.21 -23.51
CA THR A 5 -21.43 0.19 -22.11
C THR A 5 -20.98 -1.07 -21.37
N LEU A 6 -20.91 -2.20 -22.08
CA LEU A 6 -20.44 -3.48 -21.53
C LEU A 6 -18.92 -3.47 -21.23
N PRO A 7 -18.03 -3.09 -22.18
CA PRO A 7 -16.61 -2.93 -21.88
C PRO A 7 -16.36 -1.93 -20.74
N LEU A 8 -17.08 -0.79 -20.72
CA LEU A 8 -16.89 0.22 -19.68
C LEU A 8 -17.27 -0.29 -18.29
N SER A 9 -18.35 -1.06 -18.16
CA SER A 9 -18.76 -1.64 -16.87
C SER A 9 -17.77 -2.69 -16.38
N ILE A 10 -17.22 -3.52 -17.27
CA ILE A 10 -16.16 -4.49 -16.96
C ILE A 10 -14.90 -3.75 -16.49
N PHE A 11 -14.51 -2.69 -17.19
CA PHE A 11 -13.35 -1.87 -16.81
C PHE A 11 -13.49 -1.31 -15.39
N VAL A 12 -14.64 -0.69 -15.07
CA VAL A 12 -14.89 -0.10 -13.75
C VAL A 12 -14.98 -1.18 -12.68
N ALA A 13 -15.66 -2.30 -12.95
CA ALA A 13 -15.76 -3.42 -12.01
C ALA A 13 -14.37 -3.96 -11.66
N GLU A 14 -13.53 -4.22 -12.67
CA GLU A 14 -12.19 -4.77 -12.45
C GLU A 14 -11.28 -3.77 -11.73
N MET A 15 -11.37 -2.47 -12.09
CA MET A 15 -10.68 -1.40 -11.38
C MET A 15 -11.06 -1.38 -9.89
N CYS A 16 -12.35 -1.51 -9.57
CA CYS A 16 -12.82 -1.59 -8.18
C CYS A 16 -12.32 -2.86 -7.48
N VAL A 17 -12.38 -4.03 -8.13
CA VAL A 17 -11.88 -5.31 -7.58
C VAL A 17 -10.42 -5.19 -7.16
N VAL A 18 -9.56 -4.71 -8.06
CA VAL A 18 -8.13 -4.57 -7.77
C VAL A 18 -7.90 -3.58 -6.64
N THR A 19 -8.61 -2.44 -6.64
CA THR A 19 -8.49 -1.44 -5.57
C THR A 19 -8.88 -2.01 -4.21
N ILE A 20 -9.98 -2.78 -4.15
CA ILE A 20 -10.43 -3.48 -2.93
C ILE A 20 -9.39 -4.50 -2.48
N SER A 21 -8.78 -5.24 -3.42
CA SER A 21 -7.73 -6.21 -3.13
C SER A 21 -6.51 -5.54 -2.47
N THR A 22 -6.09 -4.38 -2.98
CA THR A 22 -5.00 -3.60 -2.37
C THR A 22 -5.38 -3.14 -0.96
N MET A 23 -6.60 -2.60 -0.77
CA MET A 23 -7.07 -2.21 0.57
C MET A 23 -7.11 -3.38 1.54
N ARG A 24 -7.55 -4.56 1.10
CA ARG A 24 -7.53 -5.79 1.90
C ARG A 24 -6.12 -6.12 2.37
N ILE A 25 -5.12 -6.09 1.47
CA ILE A 25 -3.71 -6.34 1.83
C ILE A 25 -3.25 -5.35 2.90
N ILE A 26 -3.59 -4.07 2.76
CA ILE A 26 -3.25 -3.04 3.75
C ILE A 26 -3.91 -3.33 5.12
N PHE A 27 -5.19 -3.72 5.14
CA PHE A 27 -5.88 -4.05 6.38
C PHE A 27 -5.33 -5.32 7.05
N ILE A 28 -4.92 -6.32 6.26
CA ILE A 28 -4.22 -7.51 6.76
C ILE A 28 -2.90 -7.11 7.41
N GLY A 29 -2.08 -6.29 6.73
CA GLY A 29 -0.82 -5.78 7.26
C GLY A 29 -0.98 -4.95 8.53
N ARG A 30 -2.13 -4.29 8.72
CA ARG A 30 -2.49 -3.55 9.94
C ARG A 30 -3.11 -4.41 11.05
N GLY A 31 -3.36 -5.70 10.79
CA GLY A 31 -4.00 -6.60 11.76
C GLY A 31 -5.50 -6.38 11.95
N ILE A 32 -6.17 -5.59 11.08
CA ILE A 32 -7.62 -5.32 11.16
C ILE A 32 -8.39 -6.43 10.43
N LYS A 33 -8.51 -7.58 11.11
CA LYS A 33 -9.10 -8.81 10.58
C LYS A 33 -10.55 -8.70 10.06
N PRO A 34 -11.51 -8.05 10.76
CA PRO A 34 -12.91 -8.08 10.32
C PRO A 34 -13.15 -7.30 9.03
N LEU A 35 -12.48 -6.15 8.84
CA LEU A 35 -12.56 -5.38 7.60
C LEU A 35 -11.94 -6.13 6.42
N ALA A 36 -10.79 -6.77 6.64
CA ALA A 36 -10.13 -7.57 5.60
C ALA A 36 -11.01 -8.74 5.13
N ALA A 37 -11.67 -9.44 6.05
CA ALA A 37 -12.60 -10.52 5.71
C ALA A 37 -13.82 -10.02 4.93
N GLY A 38 -14.43 -8.91 5.36
CA GLY A 38 -15.56 -8.30 4.66
C GLY A 38 -15.20 -7.86 3.24
N LEU A 39 -14.06 -7.20 3.07
CA LEU A 39 -13.59 -6.77 1.74
C LEU A 39 -13.31 -7.96 0.81
N GLY A 40 -12.73 -9.05 1.33
CA GLY A 40 -12.50 -10.26 0.56
C GLY A 40 -13.80 -10.90 0.03
N PHE A 41 -14.88 -10.86 0.82
CA PHE A 41 -16.19 -11.34 0.38
C PHE A 41 -16.74 -10.51 -0.80
N PHE A 42 -16.69 -9.18 -0.70
CA PHE A 42 -17.13 -8.30 -1.79
C PHE A 42 -16.24 -8.41 -3.02
N GLU A 43 -14.93 -8.49 -2.84
CA GLU A 43 -13.94 -8.68 -3.92
C GLU A 43 -14.26 -9.90 -4.77
N VAL A 44 -14.44 -11.07 -4.15
CA VAL A 44 -14.75 -12.30 -4.88
C VAL A 44 -16.11 -12.22 -5.56
N THR A 45 -17.10 -11.58 -4.94
CA THR A 45 -18.44 -11.42 -5.54
C THR A 45 -18.40 -10.57 -6.81
N ILE A 46 -17.70 -9.43 -6.77
CA ILE A 46 -17.57 -8.54 -7.93
C ILE A 46 -16.73 -9.21 -9.02
N TRP A 47 -15.63 -9.86 -8.63
CA TRP A 47 -14.76 -10.57 -9.58
C TRP A 47 -15.52 -11.68 -10.32
N LEU A 48 -16.34 -12.47 -9.62
CA LEU A 48 -17.15 -13.53 -10.21
C LEU A 48 -18.20 -12.98 -11.19
N PHE A 49 -18.78 -11.82 -10.90
CA PHE A 49 -19.66 -11.11 -11.83
C PHE A 49 -18.90 -10.59 -13.07
N ALA A 50 -17.74 -9.97 -12.88
CA ALA A 50 -16.92 -9.40 -13.95
C ALA A 50 -16.42 -10.49 -14.92
N ILE A 51 -15.87 -11.60 -14.39
CA ILE A 51 -15.41 -12.71 -15.24
C ILE A 51 -16.58 -13.37 -15.97
N GLY A 52 -17.75 -13.49 -15.33
CA GLY A 52 -18.95 -14.00 -15.98
C GLY A 52 -19.39 -13.16 -17.18
N GLN A 53 -19.29 -11.83 -17.08
CA GLN A 53 -19.56 -10.90 -18.18
C GLN A 53 -18.53 -11.03 -19.31
N VAL A 54 -17.24 -11.16 -18.98
CA VAL A 54 -16.17 -11.35 -19.98
C VAL A 54 -16.37 -12.68 -20.72
N MET A 55 -16.62 -13.77 -19.99
CA MET A 55 -16.85 -15.10 -20.57
C MET A 55 -18.14 -15.18 -21.39
N SER A 56 -19.16 -14.39 -21.06
CA SER A 56 -20.39 -14.34 -21.88
C SER A 56 -20.21 -13.49 -23.14
N ASN A 57 -19.20 -12.61 -23.17
CA ASN A 57 -18.93 -11.67 -24.26
C ASN A 57 -17.54 -11.90 -24.89
N LEU A 58 -17.09 -13.16 -25.00
CA LEU A 58 -15.80 -13.55 -25.60
C LEU A 58 -15.63 -13.09 -27.05
N THR A 59 -16.73 -12.82 -27.76
CA THR A 59 -16.70 -12.42 -29.17
C THR A 59 -16.23 -10.98 -29.37
N ASN A 60 -16.20 -10.15 -28.31
CA ASN A 60 -15.79 -8.76 -28.40
C ASN A 60 -14.38 -8.55 -27.80
N PRO A 61 -13.33 -8.32 -28.63
CA PRO A 61 -11.98 -8.05 -28.13
C PRO A 61 -11.89 -6.82 -27.22
N ALA A 62 -12.84 -5.88 -27.32
CA ALA A 62 -12.91 -4.73 -26.43
C ALA A 62 -13.17 -5.10 -24.95
N CYS A 63 -13.89 -6.21 -24.68
CA CYS A 63 -14.13 -6.67 -23.31
C CYS A 63 -12.84 -7.15 -22.63
N TYR A 64 -11.95 -7.82 -23.38
CA TYR A 64 -10.64 -8.23 -22.88
C TYR A 64 -9.71 -7.04 -22.65
N ALA A 65 -9.71 -6.08 -23.59
CA ALA A 65 -8.94 -4.86 -23.46
C ALA A 65 -9.42 -4.03 -22.25
N ALA A 66 -10.74 -3.96 -22.02
CA ALA A 66 -11.33 -3.32 -20.86
C ALA A 66 -10.97 -4.03 -19.54
N PHE A 67 -11.00 -5.37 -19.51
CA PHE A 67 -10.58 -6.14 -18.34
C PHE A 67 -9.10 -5.91 -18.01
N ALA A 68 -8.21 -6.06 -19.00
CA ALA A 68 -6.78 -5.80 -18.83
C ALA A 68 -6.50 -4.34 -18.44
N GLY A 69 -7.19 -3.39 -19.07
CA GLY A 69 -7.08 -1.97 -18.76
C GLY A 69 -7.55 -1.65 -17.35
N GLY A 70 -8.69 -2.21 -16.93
CA GLY A 70 -9.23 -2.05 -15.57
C GLY A 70 -8.27 -2.59 -14.52
N PHE A 71 -7.62 -3.73 -14.80
CA PHE A 71 -6.59 -4.28 -13.94
C PHE A 71 -5.37 -3.37 -13.80
N VAL A 72 -4.84 -2.84 -14.91
CA VAL A 72 -3.67 -1.94 -14.89
C VAL A 72 -3.99 -0.65 -14.15
N VAL A 73 -5.11 -0.01 -14.46
CA VAL A 73 -5.53 1.25 -13.83
C VAL A 73 -5.88 1.04 -12.36
N GLY A 74 -6.56 -0.05 -12.02
CA GLY A 74 -6.84 -0.44 -10.65
C GLY A 74 -5.59 -0.63 -9.81
N ASN A 75 -4.54 -1.26 -10.36
CA ASN A 75 -3.26 -1.41 -9.68
C ASN A 75 -2.59 -0.05 -9.46
N TYR A 76 -2.58 0.81 -10.48
CA TYR A 76 -2.04 2.16 -10.34
C TYR A 76 -2.76 2.97 -9.25
N LEU A 77 -4.10 2.93 -9.24
CA LEU A 77 -4.89 3.58 -8.21
C LEU A 77 -4.65 2.98 -6.83
N GLY A 78 -4.56 1.65 -6.76
CA GLY A 78 -4.24 0.88 -5.56
C GLY A 78 -2.91 1.30 -4.97
N MET A 79 -1.86 1.43 -5.79
CA MET A 79 -0.55 1.95 -5.35
C MET A 79 -0.64 3.39 -4.84
N HIS A 80 -1.40 4.26 -5.49
CA HIS A 80 -1.60 5.64 -5.01
C HIS A 80 -2.35 5.67 -3.67
N LEU A 81 -3.37 4.81 -3.52
CA LEU A 81 -4.10 4.61 -2.28
C LEU A 81 -3.21 4.03 -1.18
N GLU A 82 -2.36 3.07 -1.51
CA GLU A 82 -1.36 2.53 -0.59
C GLU A 82 -0.41 3.63 -0.14
N GLN A 83 0.11 4.46 -1.04
CA GLN A 83 0.97 5.59 -0.66
C GLN A 83 0.25 6.59 0.25
N ARG A 84 -1.03 6.90 -0.01
CA ARG A 84 -1.84 7.78 0.86
C ARG A 84 -2.24 7.14 2.18
N MET A 85 -2.48 5.82 2.20
CA MET A 85 -2.82 5.06 3.40
C MET A 85 -1.59 4.56 4.16
N ALA A 86 -0.39 4.59 3.57
CA ALA A 86 0.91 4.38 4.19
C ALA A 86 1.32 5.57 5.09
N ILE A 87 0.32 6.14 5.78
CA ILE A 87 0.45 6.76 7.10
C ILE A 87 0.81 5.64 8.07
N GLY A 88 2.03 5.13 7.91
CA GLY A 88 2.69 4.20 8.80
C GLY A 88 3.92 4.89 9.40
N SER A 89 4.34 4.41 10.56
CA SER A 89 5.58 4.84 11.16
C SER A 89 6.75 4.22 10.40
N VAL A 90 7.66 5.04 9.91
CA VAL A 90 8.93 4.56 9.34
C VAL A 90 9.91 4.39 10.49
N LEU A 91 10.53 3.22 10.58
CA LEU A 91 11.67 3.02 11.47
C LEU A 91 12.91 3.60 10.78
N VAL A 92 13.34 4.77 11.23
CA VAL A 92 14.61 5.35 10.78
C VAL A 92 15.70 4.82 11.70
N ARG A 93 16.69 4.16 11.10
CA ARG A 93 17.86 3.64 11.80
C ARG A 93 19.09 4.43 11.37
N VAL A 94 19.64 5.21 12.29
CA VAL A 94 20.88 5.95 12.07
C VAL A 94 22.01 5.18 12.75
N ILE A 95 23.07 4.89 12.01
CA ILE A 95 24.29 4.26 12.52
C ILE A 95 25.39 5.32 12.45
N THR A 96 25.95 5.69 13.59
CA THR A 96 27.01 6.71 13.67
C THR A 96 28.14 6.23 14.56
N GLY A 97 29.38 6.48 14.13
CA GLY A 97 30.58 6.30 14.97
C GLY A 97 30.90 7.52 15.84
N GLN A 98 30.12 8.60 15.71
CA GLN A 98 30.25 9.84 16.48
C GLN A 98 29.13 9.97 17.51
N ASP A 99 29.32 10.82 18.53
CA ASP A 99 28.39 10.96 19.66
C ASP A 99 26.98 11.36 19.18
N ALA A 100 26.01 10.43 19.27
CA ALA A 100 24.67 10.66 18.73
C ALA A 100 23.76 11.47 19.67
N ARG A 101 24.27 11.93 20.83
CA ARG A 101 23.49 12.71 21.81
C ARG A 101 22.74 13.89 21.19
N ARG A 102 23.45 14.71 20.40
CA ARG A 102 22.86 15.90 19.76
C ARG A 102 21.71 15.53 18.82
N LEU A 103 21.82 14.39 18.12
CA LEU A 103 20.76 13.89 17.25
C LEU A 103 19.57 13.37 18.06
N VAL A 104 19.82 12.65 19.16
CA VAL A 104 18.79 12.15 20.07
C VAL A 104 18.00 13.29 20.70
N ASP A 105 18.69 14.35 21.15
CA ASP A 105 18.06 15.52 21.79
C ASP A 105 17.16 16.26 20.79
N LEU A 106 17.64 16.53 19.57
CA LEU A 106 16.83 17.13 18.50
C LEU A 106 15.59 16.30 18.14
N LEU A 107 15.73 14.98 18.10
CA LEU A 107 14.60 14.07 17.80
C LEU A 107 13.60 13.99 18.96
N ARG A 108 14.06 14.08 20.22
CA ARG A 108 13.18 14.15 21.40
C ARG A 108 12.43 15.48 21.47
N ASP A 109 13.09 16.60 21.18
CA ASP A 109 12.47 17.93 21.12
C ASP A 109 11.41 17.99 20.00
N ALA A 110 11.63 17.27 18.91
CA ALA A 110 10.62 17.09 17.86
C ALA A 110 9.42 16.21 18.29
N GLY A 111 9.44 15.59 19.46
CA GLY A 111 8.40 14.68 19.94
C GLY A 111 8.44 13.28 19.29
N CYS A 112 9.58 12.89 18.72
CA CYS A 112 9.78 11.55 18.17
C CYS A 112 10.23 10.57 19.27
N GLY A 113 9.75 9.33 19.23
CA GLY A 113 10.27 8.25 20.08
C GLY A 113 11.67 7.86 19.62
N VAL A 114 12.65 7.88 20.52
CA VAL A 114 14.06 7.59 20.21
C VAL A 114 14.61 6.56 21.20
N THR A 115 15.22 5.50 20.65
CA THR A 115 15.92 4.46 21.40
C THR A 115 17.38 4.40 20.93
N ARG A 116 18.32 4.43 21.88
CA ARG A 116 19.75 4.30 21.63
C ARG A 116 20.21 2.89 22.00
N ALA A 117 21.00 2.27 21.13
CA ALA A 117 21.66 0.99 21.39
C ALA A 117 23.15 1.08 21.01
N GLY A 118 24.04 0.61 21.89
CA GLY A 118 25.45 0.43 21.56
C GLY A 118 25.64 -0.79 20.66
N ALA A 119 26.50 -0.67 19.65
CA ALA A 119 26.83 -1.76 18.74
C ALA A 119 28.33 -1.74 18.38
N GLN A 120 28.80 -2.82 17.76
CA GLN A 120 30.19 -2.94 17.30
C GLN A 120 30.20 -3.00 15.77
N GLY A 121 30.87 -2.04 15.13
CA GLY A 121 31.10 -2.02 13.70
C GLY A 121 32.48 -2.58 13.34
N LEU A 122 32.75 -2.72 12.05
CA LEU A 122 34.03 -3.20 11.53
C LEU A 122 35.21 -2.31 11.97
N MET A 123 34.98 -0.99 12.07
CA MET A 123 36.01 0.00 12.46
C MET A 123 35.98 0.37 13.95
N GLY A 124 35.22 -0.34 14.80
CA GLY A 124 35.16 -0.08 16.24
C GLY A 124 33.73 0.12 16.77
N PRO A 125 33.58 0.64 18.01
CA PRO A 125 32.28 0.84 18.63
C PRO A 125 31.46 1.89 17.85
N VAL A 126 30.20 1.58 17.58
CA VAL A 126 29.24 2.45 16.91
C VAL A 126 27.96 2.55 17.71
N GLU A 127 27.21 3.60 17.47
CA GLU A 127 25.93 3.84 18.12
C GLU A 127 24.80 3.70 17.09
N ILE A 128 23.78 2.92 17.45
CA ILE A 128 22.57 2.75 16.63
C ILE A 128 21.44 3.51 17.31
N VAL A 129 20.91 4.49 16.60
CA VAL A 129 19.73 5.25 17.02
C VAL A 129 18.54 4.79 16.22
N PHE A 130 17.53 4.29 16.91
CA PHE A 130 16.24 3.93 16.36
C PHE A 130 15.25 5.05 16.65
N THR A 131 14.59 5.57 15.62
CA THR A 131 13.46 6.47 15.81
C THR A 131 12.29 6.08 14.93
N VAL A 132 11.10 6.14 15.51
CA VAL A 132 9.85 5.80 14.86
C VAL A 132 9.17 7.11 14.51
N ILE A 133 9.30 7.53 13.24
CA ILE A 133 8.75 8.80 12.75
C ILE A 133 7.56 8.48 11.84
N ARG A 134 6.45 9.22 11.99
CA ARG A 134 5.35 9.13 11.02
C ARG A 134 5.84 9.66 9.68
N ARG A 135 5.68 8.88 8.60
CA ARG A 135 6.16 9.22 7.24
C ARG A 135 5.81 10.64 6.79
N ARG A 136 4.68 11.19 7.24
CA ARG A 136 4.22 12.57 6.98
C ARG A 136 5.19 13.67 7.49
N ARG A 137 6.18 13.35 8.33
CA ARG A 137 7.22 14.27 8.82
C ARG A 137 8.59 14.08 8.16
N LEU A 138 8.80 13.02 7.37
CA LEU A 138 9.93 13.00 6.46
C LEU A 138 9.53 13.86 5.27
N GLY A 139 10.08 15.07 5.19
CA GLY A 139 9.99 15.88 3.97
C GLY A 139 10.61 15.11 2.80
N ASP A 140 10.05 15.33 1.61
CA ASP A 140 10.50 14.73 0.35
C ASP A 140 12.02 14.85 0.14
#